data_AF-A0A955HDC6-F1
#
_entry.id   AF-A0A955HDC6-F1
#
_cell.length_a   1.000
_cell.length_b   1.000
_cell.length_c   1.000
_cell.angle_alpha   90.00
_cell.angle_beta   90.00
_cell.angle_gamma   90.00
#
_symmetry.space_group_name_H-M   'P 1'
#
loop_
_entity.id
_entity.type
_entity.pdbx_description
1 polymer ?
#
loop_
_entity_poly.entity_id
_entity_poly.type
_entity_poly.pdbx_seq_one_letter_code
_entity_poly.pdbx_strand_id
1 'polypeptide(L)' 'MSTLSVPLSPELEKFVTQLASQRGSNKAEVVRHAITLLAEEEAVMAVLRAEQEVAEGKVIRGNITDVLRR' A
#
# COMPACT_ATOMS: atom_id res chain seq x y z
N MET A 1 17.08 2.47 -13.17
CA MET A 1 16.92 1.10 -12.65
C MET A 1 17.63 1.03 -11.32
N SER A 2 16.89 0.84 -10.24
CA SER A 2 17.45 0.59 -8.91
C SER A 2 17.19 -0.87 -8.54
N THR A 3 18.14 -1.49 -7.83
CA THR A 3 18.01 -2.88 -7.37
C THR A 3 17.79 -2.87 -5.87
N LEU A 4 16.77 -3.58 -5.41
CA LEU A 4 16.48 -3.80 -4.00
C LEU A 4 16.99 -5.20 -3.62
N SER A 5 17.95 -5.28 -2.70
CA SER A 5 18.47 -6.55 -2.17
C SER A 5 18.13 -6.65 -0.70
N VAL A 6 17.18 -7.51 -0.37
CA VAL A 6 16.69 -7.70 0.99
C VAL A 6 16.67 -9.20 1.30
N PRO A 7 17.19 -9.64 2.45
CA PRO A 7 17.08 -11.03 2.85
C PRO A 7 15.61 -11.39 3.07
N LEU A 8 15.17 -12.49 2.45
CA LEU A 8 13.84 -13.05 2.65
C LEU A 8 13.94 -14.25 3.59
N SER A 9 12.92 -14.44 4.43
CA SER A 9 12.79 -15.69 5.17
C SER A 9 12.51 -16.85 4.20
N PRO A 10 12.85 -18.10 4.59
CA PRO A 10 12.58 -19.26 3.73
C PRO A 10 11.09 -19.43 3.37
N GLU A 11 10.19 -18.98 4.24
CA GLU A 11 8.74 -19.01 4.01
C GLU A 11 8.32 -18.02 2.93
N LEU A 12 8.83 -16.78 3.00
CA LEU A 12 8.57 -15.75 1.99
C LEU A 12 9.15 -16.15 0.63
N GLU A 13 10.33 -16.75 0.60
CA GLU A 13 10.90 -17.24 -0.65
C GLU A 13 10.04 -18.36 -1.27
N LYS A 14 9.57 -19.31 -0.46
CA LYS A 14 8.65 -20.36 -0.92
C LYS A 14 7.38 -19.76 -1.49
N PHE A 15 6.80 -18.79 -0.79
CA PHE A 15 5.59 -18.09 -1.22
C PHE A 15 5.79 -17.40 -2.58
N VAL A 16 6.84 -16.59 -2.72
CA VAL A 16 7.16 -15.90 -3.99
C VAL A 16 7.39 -16.90 -5.12
N THR A 17 8.07 -18.01 -4.84
CA THR A 17 8.34 -19.06 -5.83
C THR A 17 7.04 -19.75 -6.28
N GLN A 18 6.16 -20.09 -5.35
CA GLN A 18 4.87 -20.71 -5.65
C GLN A 18 3.98 -19.77 -6.47
N LEU A 19 3.93 -18.49 -6.10
CA LEU A 19 3.11 -17.49 -6.76
C LEU A 19 3.61 -17.16 -8.17
N ALA A 20 4.93 -17.13 -8.35
CA ALA A 20 5.57 -17.04 -9.66
C ALA A 20 5.18 -18.21 -10.56
N SER A 21 5.25 -19.45 -10.05
CA SER A 21 4.84 -20.65 -10.77
C SER A 21 3.35 -20.63 -11.17
N GLN A 22 2.46 -20.22 -10.26
CA GLN A 22 1.01 -20.14 -10.54
C GLN A 22 0.66 -19.11 -11.62
N ARG A 23 1.40 -18.01 -11.67
CA ARG A 23 1.20 -16.94 -12.67
C ARG A 23 2.00 -17.16 -13.96
N GLY A 24 2.82 -18.23 -14.04
CA GLY A 24 3.71 -18.45 -15.17
C GLY A 24 4.76 -17.33 -15.35
N SER A 25 5.17 -16.67 -14.26
CA SER A 25 6.02 -15.48 -14.26
C SER A 25 7.31 -15.70 -13.46
N ASN A 26 8.20 -14.71 -13.44
CA ASN A 26 9.45 -14.78 -12.66
C ASN A 26 9.27 -14.17 -11.25
N LYS A 27 10.11 -14.60 -10.29
CA LYS A 27 10.08 -14.11 -8.90
C LYS A 27 10.15 -12.58 -8.82
N ALA A 28 11.01 -11.96 -9.63
CA ALA A 28 11.24 -10.52 -9.58
C ALA A 28 10.02 -9.71 -10.07
N GLU A 29 9.29 -10.23 -11.06
CA GLU A 29 8.08 -9.64 -11.62
C GLU A 29 6.93 -9.73 -10.63
N VAL A 30 6.78 -10.87 -9.96
CA VAL A 30 5.82 -11.03 -8.86
C VAL A 30 6.08 -10.01 -7.75
N VAL A 31 7.35 -9.86 -7.34
CA VAL A 31 7.71 -8.90 -6.28
C VAL A 31 7.48 -7.45 -6.73
N ARG A 32 7.82 -7.10 -7.98
CA ARG A 32 7.53 -5.76 -8.52
C ARG A 32 6.03 -5.47 -8.50
N HIS A 33 5.22 -6.40 -8.98
CA HIS A 33 3.78 -6.26 -8.99
C HIS A 33 3.18 -6.15 -7.58
N ALA A 34 3.68 -6.94 -6.63
CA ALA A 34 3.27 -6.86 -5.23
C ALA A 34 3.57 -5.48 -4.61
N ILE A 35 4.73 -4.88 -4.92
CA ILE A 35 5.07 -3.54 -4.45
C ILE A 35 4.14 -2.49 -5.07
N THR A 36 3.82 -2.60 -6.36
CA THR A 36 2.85 -1.70 -7.00
C THR A 36 1.48 -1.80 -6.36
N LEU A 37 1.00 -3.04 -6.13
CA LEU A 37 -0.29 -3.27 -5.47
C LEU A 37 -0.31 -2.69 -4.04
N LEU A 38 0.77 -2.87 -3.28
CA LEU A 38 0.87 -2.31 -1.93
C LEU A 38 0.76 -0.77 -1.94
N ALA A 39 1.39 -0.10 -2.90
CA ALA A 39 1.30 1.35 -3.04
C ALA A 39 -0.13 1.81 -3.37
N GLU A 40 -0.87 1.04 -4.19
CA GLU A 40 -2.28 1.30 -4.49
C GLU A 40 -3.16 1.09 -3.25
N GLU A 41 -2.94 0.02 -2.50
CA GLU A 41 -3.66 -0.30 -1.26
C GLU A 41 -3.46 0.77 -0.18
N GLU A 42 -2.24 1.30 -0.04
CA GLU A 42 -1.97 2.40 0.90
C GLU A 42 -2.79 3.66 0.56
N ALA A 43 -2.93 3.98 -0.73
CA ALA A 43 -3.75 5.09 -1.18
C ALA A 43 -5.23 4.88 -0.85
N VAL A 44 -5.76 3.66 -1.07
CA VAL A 44 -7.14 3.30 -0.71
C VAL A 44 -7.34 3.38 0.81
N MET A 45 -6.41 2.84 1.59
CA MET A 45 -6.45 2.87 3.05
C MET A 45 -6.43 4.29 3.61
N ALA A 46 -5.72 5.22 2.96
CA ALA A 46 -5.73 6.63 3.36
C ALA A 46 -7.14 7.24 3.25
N VAL A 47 -7.85 6.96 2.15
CA VAL A 47 -9.23 7.42 1.96
C VAL A 47 -10.18 6.78 2.97
N LEU A 48 -10.12 5.46 3.12
CA LEU A 48 -10.98 4.75 4.07
C LEU A 48 -10.77 5.22 5.52
N ARG A 49 -9.53 5.52 5.90
CA ARG A 49 -9.22 6.13 7.20
C ARG A 49 -9.84 7.52 7.33
N ALA A 50 -9.73 8.35 6.30
CA ALA A 50 -10.35 9.68 6.31
C ALA A 50 -11.88 9.60 6.43
N GLU A 51 -12.52 8.67 5.72
CA GLU A 51 -13.97 8.41 5.84
C GLU A 51 -14.35 7.97 7.25
N GLN A 52 -13.55 7.10 7.86
CA GLN A 52 -13.75 6.66 9.24
C GLN A 52 -13.61 7.81 10.24
N GLU A 53 -12.62 8.70 10.07
CA GLU A 53 -12.46 9.89 10.91
C GLU A 53 -13.67 10.83 10.82
N VAL A 54 -14.26 10.94 9.62
CA VAL A 54 -15.51 11.69 9.42
C VAL A 54 -16.68 11.04 10.17
N ALA A 55 -16.82 9.72 10.09
CA ALA A 55 -17.85 8.97 10.82
C ALA A 55 -17.70 9.11 12.34
N GLU A 56 -16.46 9.14 12.84
CA GLU A 56 -16.15 9.36 14.26
C GLU A 56 -16.33 10.82 14.71
N GLY A 57 -16.73 11.72 13.81
CA GLY A 57 -16.97 13.12 14.12
C GLY A 57 -15.70 13.96 14.28
N LYS A 58 -14.54 13.45 13.88
CA LYS A 58 -13.23 14.15 13.93
C LYS A 58 -13.08 15.19 12.81
N VAL A 59 -14.18 15.83 12.42
CA VAL A 59 -14.23 16.77 11.30
C VAL A 59 -14.07 18.19 11.83
N ILE A 60 -13.15 18.95 11.26
CA ILE A 60 -13.04 20.39 11.52
C ILE A 60 -14.18 21.08 10.77
N ARG A 61 -15.01 21.85 11.50
CA ARG A 61 -16.14 22.61 10.95
C ARG A 61 -15.90 24.10 11.17
N GLY A 62 -16.16 24.93 10.16
CA GLY A 62 -15.98 26.38 10.23
C GLY A 62 -15.93 27.03 8.85
N ASN A 63 -15.74 28.34 8.81
CA ASN A 63 -15.48 29.05 7.56
C ASN A 63 -14.10 28.63 7.02
N ILE A 64 -14.02 28.29 5.73
CA ILE A 64 -12.79 27.73 5.13
C ILE A 64 -11.58 28.66 5.32
N THR A 65 -11.82 29.96 5.33
CA THR A 65 -10.81 31.00 5.54
C THR A 65 -10.18 30.97 6.93
N ASP A 66 -10.95 30.55 7.94
CA ASP A 66 -10.50 30.45 9.33
C ASP A 66 -9.80 29.11 9.60
N VAL A 67 -10.22 28.06 8.89
CA VAL A 67 -9.60 26.72 8.96
C VAL A 67 -8.24 26.69 8.26
N LEU A 68 -8.08 27.37 7.12
CA LEU A 68 -6.84 27.41 6.34
C LEU A 68 -5.74 28.30 6.94
N ARG A 69 -6.07 29.23 7.84
CA ARG A 69 -5.11 30.16 8.46
C ARG A 69 -4.39 29.60 9.68
N ARG A 70 -4.68 28.36 10.06
CA ARG A 70 -4.18 27.71 11.27
C ARG A 70 -3.07 26.71 10.97
#